data_AF-A0A254UWU1-F1
#
_entry.id   AF-A0A254UWU1-F1
#
_cell.length_a   1.000
_cell.length_b   1.000
_cell.length_c   1.000
_cell.angle_alpha   90.00
_cell.angle_beta   90.00
_cell.angle_gamma   90.00
#
_symmetry.space_group_name_H-M   'P 1'
#
loop_
_entity.id
_entity.type
_entity.pdbx_description
1 polymer ?
#
loop_
_entity_poly.entity_id
_entity_poly.type
_entity_poly.pdbx_seq_one_letter_code
_entity_poly.pdbx_strand_id
1 'polypeptide(L)' 'MSARWSPARIALLLYPFGWGAFAVNVFFASLIGSWVGLPVATPVVSLGLGAVVAVPATYAFACHIRRLMDAAEN' A
#
# COMPACT_ATOMS: atom_id res chain seq x y z
N MET A 1 3.28 -7.04 -30.40
CA MET A 1 2.66 -7.48 -29.14
C MET A 1 3.10 -6.52 -28.05
N SER A 2 2.28 -5.54 -27.68
CA SER A 2 2.57 -4.71 -26.49
C SER A 2 2.69 -5.66 -25.30
N ALA A 3 3.79 -5.59 -24.56
CA ALA A 3 3.98 -6.44 -23.39
C ALA A 3 2.88 -6.10 -22.38
N ARG A 4 1.81 -6.90 -22.31
CA ARG A 4 0.75 -6.72 -21.30
C ARG A 4 1.38 -6.77 -19.91
N TRP A 5 1.23 -5.69 -19.16
CA TRP A 5 1.78 -5.58 -17.81
C TRP A 5 0.99 -6.48 -16.87
N SER A 6 1.66 -7.38 -16.14
CA SER A 6 0.97 -8.21 -15.16
C SER A 6 0.63 -7.38 -13.90
N PRO A 7 -0.48 -7.66 -13.20
CA PRO A 7 -0.81 -7.00 -11.93
C PRO A 7 0.34 -7.08 -10.92
N ALA A 8 1.08 -8.20 -10.89
CA ALA A 8 2.25 -8.34 -10.03
C ALA A 8 3.38 -7.33 -10.35
N ARG A 9 3.63 -7.03 -11.63
CA ARG A 9 4.62 -6.01 -12.03
C ARG A 9 4.18 -4.61 -11.65
N ILE A 10 2.90 -4.31 -11.85
CA ILE A 10 2.30 -3.02 -11.44
C ILE A 10 2.38 -2.88 -9.91
N ALA A 11 2.01 -3.92 -9.16
CA ALA A 11 2.07 -3.95 -7.70
C ALA A 11 3.51 -3.75 -7.19
N LEU A 12 4.51 -4.38 -7.81
CA LEU A 12 5.91 -4.25 -7.41
C LEU A 12 6.40 -2.80 -7.52
N LEU A 13 6.02 -2.09 -8.59
CA LEU A 13 6.37 -0.68 -8.75
C LEU A 13 5.61 0.25 -7.82
N LEU A 14 4.36 -0.09 -7.50
CA LEU A 14 3.54 0.68 -6.57
C LEU A 14 3.90 0.41 -5.11
N TYR A 15 4.50 -0.74 -4.82
CA TYR A 15 4.82 -1.16 -3.46
C TYR A 15 5.62 -0.13 -2.64
N PRO A 16 6.72 0.49 -3.11
CA PRO A 16 7.43 1.50 -2.32
C PRO A 16 6.54 2.70 -1.96
N PHE A 17 5.65 3.12 -2.86
CA PHE A 17 4.71 4.21 -2.60
C PHE A 17 3.63 3.80 -1.60
N GLY A 18 3.05 2.62 -1.78
CA GLY A 18 2.06 2.05 -0.86
C GLY A 18 2.65 1.87 0.52
N TRP A 19 3.85 1.32 0.62
CA TRP A 19 4.57 1.15 1.89
C TRP A 19 4.76 2.47 2.63
N GLY A 20 5.26 3.51 1.94
CA GLY A 20 5.40 4.84 2.53
C GLY A 20 4.07 5.41 3.03
N ALA A 21 3.02 5.33 2.20
CA ALA A 21 1.69 5.79 2.57
C ALA A 21 1.14 5.05 3.80
N PHE A 22 1.25 3.72 3.83
CA PHE A 22 0.77 2.93 4.97
C PHE A 22 1.63 3.13 6.22
N ALA A 23 2.96 3.27 6.11
CA ALA A 23 3.81 3.51 7.26
C ALA A 23 3.48 4.85 7.95
N VAL A 24 3.26 5.91 7.19
CA VAL A 24 2.84 7.22 7.72
C VAL A 24 1.44 7.14 8.35
N ASN A 25 0.50 6.46 7.68
CA ASN A 25 -0.85 6.29 8.22
C ASN A 25 -0.90 5.44 9.49
N VAL A 26 -0.07 4.39 9.60
CA VAL A 26 0.06 3.60 10.84
C VAL A 26 0.60 4.47 11.96
N PHE A 27 1.61 5.30 11.70
CA PHE A 27 2.12 6.23 12.69
C PHE A 27 1.03 7.19 13.16
N PHE A 28 0.30 7.82 12.24
CA PHE A 28 -0.83 8.71 12.57
C PHE A 28 -1.96 7.98 13.31
N ALA A 29 -2.30 6.76 12.92
CA ALA A 29 -3.27 5.93 13.63
C ALA A 29 -2.82 5.66 15.08
N SER A 30 -1.52 5.49 15.32
CA SER A 30 -0.98 5.34 16.68
C SER A 30 -1.10 6.62 17.51
N LEU A 31 -0.98 7.80 16.89
CA LEU A 31 -1.22 9.08 17.57
C LEU A 31 -2.69 9.22 17.99
N ILE A 32 -3.63 8.84 17.13
CA ILE A 32 -5.06 8.83 17.46
C ILE A 32 -5.34 7.78 18.55
N GLY A 33 -4.74 6.59 18.43
CA GLY A 33 -4.85 5.53 19.44
C GLY A 33 -4.35 5.96 20.81
N SER A 34 -3.37 6.87 20.87
CA SER A 34 -2.88 7.41 22.15
C SER A 34 -3.96 8.13 22.95
N TRP A 35 -5.01 8.66 22.30
CA TRP A 35 -6.14 9.31 22.97
C TRP A 35 -6.98 8.33 23.80
N VAL A 36 -6.93 7.03 23.49
CA VAL A 36 -7.61 5.96 24.24
C VAL A 36 -6.65 5.11 25.07
N GLY A 37 -5.40 5.59 25.26
CA GLY A 37 -4.38 4.94 26.08
C GLY A 37 -3.53 3.86 25.38
N LEU A 38 -3.61 3.75 24.04
CA LEU A 38 -2.71 2.88 23.29
C LEU A 38 -1.30 3.48 23.18
N PRO A 39 -0.26 2.65 23.04
CA PRO A 39 1.11 3.13 22.86
C PRO A 39 1.28 3.83 21.50
N VAL A 40 2.10 4.87 21.47
CA VAL A 40 2.55 5.51 20.23
C VAL A 40 3.55 4.60 19.51
N ALA A 41 3.33 4.34 18.23
CA ALA A 41 4.18 3.45 17.45
C ALA A 41 5.56 4.08 17.24
N THR A 42 6.61 3.28 17.39
CA THR A 42 7.95 3.72 16.99
C THR A 42 8.05 3.79 15.46
N PRO A 43 9.04 4.50 14.90
CA PRO A 43 9.28 4.51 13.45
C PRO A 43 9.43 3.10 12.87
N VAL A 44 10.14 2.21 13.59
CA VAL A 44 10.35 0.82 13.15
C VAL A 44 9.04 0.02 13.13
N VAL A 45 8.19 0.17 14.15
CA VAL A 45 6.88 -0.49 14.19
C VAL A 45 5.98 0.02 13.07
N SER A 46 5.98 1.33 12.82
CA SER A 46 5.18 1.94 11.77
C SER A 46 5.61 1.47 10.38
N LEU A 47 6.93 1.39 10.13
CA LEU A 47 7.49 0.84 8.90
C LEU A 47 7.15 -0.64 8.71
N GLY A 48 7.26 -1.45 9.77
CA GLY A 48 6.97 -2.88 9.71
C GLY A 48 5.49 -3.17 9.44
N LEU A 49 4.60 -2.57 10.24
CA LEU A 49 3.15 -2.69 10.04
C LEU A 49 2.71 -2.10 8.69
N GLY A 50 3.27 -0.95 8.32
CA GLY A 50 3.03 -0.33 7.03
C GLY A 50 3.41 -1.25 5.87
N ALA A 51 4.52 -1.97 5.97
CA ALA A 51 4.96 -2.92 4.94
C ALA A 51 3.96 -4.08 4.79
N VAL A 52 3.55 -4.68 5.92
CA VAL A 52 2.60 -5.78 5.93
C VAL A 52 1.26 -5.38 5.32
N VAL A 53 0.73 -4.21 5.67
CA VAL A 53 -0.54 -3.70 5.11
C VAL A 53 -0.40 -3.27 3.65
N ALA A 54 0.76 -2.75 3.26
CA ALA A 54 1.00 -2.32 1.89
C ALA A 54 0.96 -3.47 0.88
N VAL A 55 1.38 -4.68 1.23
CA VAL A 55 1.36 -5.84 0.31
C VAL A 55 -0.04 -6.12 -0.27
N PRO A 56 -1.08 -6.40 0.53
CA PRO A 56 -2.41 -6.66 -0.01
C PRO A 56 -3.02 -5.42 -0.66
N ALA A 57 -2.75 -4.23 -0.12
CA ALA A 57 -3.29 -2.98 -0.65
C ALA A 57 -2.72 -2.62 -2.03
N THR A 58 -1.41 -2.73 -2.23
CA THR A 58 -0.77 -2.44 -3.52
C THR A 58 -1.14 -3.46 -4.58
N TYR A 59 -1.31 -4.73 -4.19
CA TYR A 59 -1.81 -5.76 -5.09
C TYR A 59 -3.26 -5.50 -5.53
N ALA A 60 -4.15 -5.17 -4.60
CA ALA A 60 -5.53 -4.81 -4.93
C ALA A 60 -5.59 -3.59 -5.87
N PHE A 61 -4.76 -2.57 -5.61
CA PHE A 61 -4.68 -1.39 -6.47
C PHE A 61 -4.10 -1.72 -7.85
N ALA A 62 -3.11 -2.60 -7.93
CA ALA A 62 -2.56 -3.05 -9.21
C ALA A 62 -3.56 -3.86 -10.04
N CYS A 63 -4.36 -4.71 -9.41
CA CYS A 63 -5.48 -5.40 -10.06
C CYS A 63 -6.51 -4.40 -10.58
N HIS A 64 -6.83 -3.36 -9.80
CA HIS A 64 -7.73 -2.30 -10.23
C HIS A 64 -7.19 -1.53 -11.44
N ILE A 65 -5.93 -1.10 -11.41
CA ILE A 65 -5.27 -0.44 -12.55
C ILE A 65 -5.28 -1.35 -13.78
N ARG A 66 -5.01 -2.64 -13.62
CA ARG A 66 -5.04 -3.57 -14.76
C ARG A 66 -6.41 -3.61 -15.43
N ARG A 67 -7.49 -3.64 -14.63
CA ARG A 67 -8.87 -3.60 -15.14
C ARG A 67 -9.17 -2.28 -15.86
N LEU A 68 -8.64 -1.15 -15.37
CA LEU A 68 -8.78 0.15 -16.03
C LEU A 68 -8.03 0.19 -17.37
N MET A 69 -6.81 -0.38 -17.43
CA MET A 69 -6.06 -0.50 -18.68
C MET A 69 -6.82 -1.35 -19.71
N ASP A 70 -7.37 -2.50 -19.27
CA ASP A 70 -8.17 -3.37 -20.14
C ASP A 70 -9.45 -2.68 -20.65
N ALA A 71 -10.06 -1.79 -19.85
CA ALA A 71 -11.22 -1.02 -20.27
C ALA A 71 -10.86 0.11 -21.26
N ALA A 72 -9.65 0.66 -21.18
CA ALA A 72 -9.20 1.75 -22.04
C ALA A 72 -8.61 1.28 -23.39
N GLU A 73 -8.18 0.01 -23.47
CA GLU A 73 -7.74 -0.63 -24.71
C GLU A 73 -8.92 -1.15 -25.58
N ASN A 74 -10.15 -1.06 -25.07
CA ASN A 74 -11.40 -1.34 -25.80
C ASN A 74 -12.04 -0.05 -26.33
#